data_AF-A0A6L7SY45-F1
#
_entry.id   AF-A0A6L7SY45-F1
#
_cell.length_a   1.000
_cell.length_b   1.000
_cell.length_c   1.000
_cell.angle_alpha   90.00
_cell.angle_beta   90.00
_cell.angle_gamma   90.00
#
_symmetry.space_group_name_H-M   'P 1'
#
loop_
_entity.id
_entity.type
_entity.pdbx_description
1 polymer ?
#
loop_
_entity_poly.entity_id
_entity_poly.type
_entity_poly.pdbx_seq_one_letter_code
_entity_poly.pdbx_strand_id
1 'polypeptide(L)'
;MPERFSERCLSIDLEVHPKTRKILSIGAYRQEPESTLYLADKQVRSGIGKLDLFASGTEFLLGHNLLLFDRAHLQAIAPNLELLQHPCIDTLWLNPLAFPKNPYHKLVKHYQDPSILGDQRNNPEQDAQLTVQVLCDQQQAFQNDTEKDLLDIFHGLTASGTGTTGFDAFFEFVRKDTRPSVESTRRK
;
A
#
# COMPACT_ATOMS: atom_id res chain seq x y z
N MET A 1 13.67 -18.69 -0.33
CA MET A 1 13.55 -17.23 -0.20
C MET A 1 12.90 -16.95 1.14
N PRO A 2 13.24 -15.86 1.86
CA PRO A 2 12.46 -15.46 3.03
C PRO A 2 11.02 -15.15 2.58
N GLU A 3 10.04 -15.53 3.41
CA GLU A 3 8.62 -15.26 3.18
C GLU A 3 8.39 -13.74 3.11
N ARG A 4 7.61 -13.29 2.13
CA ARG A 4 7.33 -11.87 1.90
C ARG A 4 5.85 -11.60 2.06
N PHE A 5 5.50 -10.65 2.92
CA PHE A 5 4.11 -10.25 3.09
C PHE A 5 3.50 -9.74 1.77
N SER A 6 4.32 -9.10 0.94
CA SER A 6 3.92 -8.54 -0.35
C SER A 6 3.42 -9.58 -1.37
N GLU A 7 3.71 -10.87 -1.21
CA GLU A 7 3.18 -11.94 -2.07
C GLU A 7 1.67 -12.12 -1.91
N ARG A 8 1.11 -11.67 -0.78
CA ARG A 8 -0.33 -11.72 -0.45
C ARG A 8 -1.08 -10.47 -0.90
N CYS A 9 -0.39 -9.51 -1.52
CA CYS A 9 -0.92 -8.18 -1.81
C CYS A 9 -1.19 -7.97 -3.30
N LEU A 10 -2.28 -7.27 -3.61
CA LEU A 10 -2.41 -6.51 -4.85
C LEU A 10 -2.00 -5.06 -4.58
N SER A 11 -0.93 -4.59 -5.22
CA SER A 11 -0.54 -3.18 -5.21
C SER A 11 -1.28 -2.42 -6.30
N ILE A 12 -1.78 -1.22 -5.99
CA ILE A 12 -2.42 -0.32 -6.95
C ILE A 12 -1.92 1.12 -6.81
N ASP A 13 -1.95 1.86 -7.92
CA ASP A 13 -1.78 3.32 -7.97
C ASP A 13 -2.72 3.91 -9.04
N LEU A 14 -3.22 5.12 -8.81
CA LEU A 14 -4.09 5.84 -9.73
C LEU A 14 -3.49 7.17 -10.17
N GLU A 15 -3.54 7.43 -11.47
CA GLU A 15 -3.43 8.80 -11.97
C GLU A 15 -4.82 9.44 -11.99
N VAL A 16 -4.99 10.56 -11.30
CA VAL A 16 -6.27 11.28 -11.23
C VAL A 16 -6.12 12.70 -11.74
N HIS A 17 -7.02 13.12 -12.61
CA HIS A 17 -7.05 14.50 -13.09
C HIS A 17 -7.29 15.47 -11.91
N PRO A 18 -6.42 16.47 -11.67
CA PRO A 18 -6.43 17.26 -10.44
C PRO A 18 -7.72 18.07 -10.24
N LYS A 19 -8.30 18.60 -11.33
CA LYS A 19 -9.55 19.39 -11.27
C LYS A 19 -10.83 18.55 -11.31
N THR A 20 -10.95 17.64 -12.27
CA THR A 20 -12.20 16.87 -12.49
C THR A 20 -12.32 15.65 -11.59
N ARG A 21 -11.23 15.26 -10.88
CA ARG A 21 -11.15 14.07 -10.04
C ARG A 21 -11.44 12.76 -10.80
N LYS A 22 -11.41 12.81 -12.13
CA LYS A 22 -11.56 11.64 -12.99
C LYS A 22 -10.28 10.83 -12.95
N ILE A 23 -10.40 9.53 -12.69
CA ILE A 23 -9.30 8.57 -12.88
C ILE A 23 -8.92 8.55 -14.36
N LEU A 24 -7.66 8.89 -14.64
CA LEU A 24 -7.04 8.89 -15.96
C LEU A 24 -6.43 7.52 -16.27
N SER A 25 -5.74 6.93 -15.30
CA SER A 25 -5.15 5.61 -15.45
C SER A 25 -5.07 4.87 -14.11
N ILE A 26 -5.01 3.55 -14.17
CA ILE A 26 -4.87 2.62 -13.05
C ILE A 26 -3.70 1.70 -13.37
N GLY A 27 -2.76 1.60 -12.46
CA GLY A 27 -1.72 0.58 -12.46
C GLY A 27 -1.96 -0.40 -11.32
N ALA A 28 -1.71 -1.67 -11.57
CA ALA A 28 -1.75 -2.70 -10.55
C ALA A 28 -0.64 -3.72 -10.74
N TYR A 29 -0.13 -4.25 -9.63
CA TYR A 29 0.95 -5.23 -9.62
C TYR A 29 0.78 -6.21 -8.45
N ARG A 30 1.07 -7.49 -8.70
CA ARG A 30 1.17 -8.55 -7.69
C ARG A 30 2.40 -9.41 -7.98
N GLN A 31 3.01 -9.97 -6.94
CA GLN A 31 4.25 -10.76 -7.06
C GLN A 31 4.01 -12.24 -7.35
N GLU A 32 2.86 -12.80 -6.92
CA GLU A 32 2.59 -14.23 -7.08
C GLU A 32 1.16 -14.46 -7.63
N PRO A 33 1.00 -15.01 -8.85
CA PRO A 33 2.04 -15.03 -9.88
C PRO A 33 2.40 -13.60 -10.30
N GLU A 34 3.65 -13.36 -10.66
CA GLU A 34 4.12 -12.03 -11.05
C GLU A 34 3.34 -11.53 -12.27
N SER A 35 2.62 -10.43 -12.10
CA SER A 35 1.77 -9.88 -13.16
C SER A 35 1.45 -8.41 -12.92
N THR A 36 1.17 -7.70 -14.01
CA THR A 36 0.69 -6.32 -14.00
C THR A 36 -0.65 -6.17 -14.71
N LEU A 37 -1.37 -5.12 -14.35
CA LEU A 37 -2.54 -4.63 -15.07
C LEU A 37 -2.43 -3.12 -15.22
N TYR A 38 -2.66 -2.63 -16.44
CA TYR A 38 -2.75 -1.20 -16.72
C TYR A 38 -4.06 -0.89 -17.46
N LEU A 39 -4.81 0.10 -16.95
CA LEU A 39 -6.04 0.60 -17.55
C LEU A 39 -5.92 2.10 -17.78
N ALA A 40 -6.12 2.58 -19.01
CA ALA A 40 -6.03 4.00 -19.35
C ALA A 40 -7.31 4.57 -19.95
N ASP A 41 -7.59 5.82 -19.66
CA ASP A 41 -8.65 6.66 -20.22
C ASP A 41 -10.03 5.97 -20.25
N LYS A 42 -10.51 5.63 -21.45
CA LYS A 42 -11.82 5.01 -21.66
C LYS A 42 -11.86 3.58 -21.09
N GLN A 43 -10.71 2.92 -20.97
CA GLN A 43 -10.61 1.57 -20.43
C GLN A 43 -10.80 1.54 -18.91
N VAL A 44 -10.65 2.65 -18.20
CA VAL A 44 -10.87 2.68 -16.76
C VAL A 44 -12.31 2.26 -16.43
N ARG A 45 -13.30 2.83 -17.12
CA ARG A 45 -14.72 2.50 -16.85
C ARG A 45 -15.11 1.12 -17.36
N SER A 46 -14.70 0.75 -18.57
CA SER A 46 -15.06 -0.55 -19.16
C SER A 46 -14.23 -1.72 -18.62
N GLY A 47 -13.04 -1.43 -18.08
CA GLY A 47 -12.08 -2.41 -17.61
C GLY A 47 -12.01 -2.53 -16.09
N ILE A 48 -12.81 -1.76 -15.32
CA ILE A 48 -12.76 -1.80 -13.85
C ILE A 48 -13.05 -3.21 -13.29
N GLY A 49 -13.93 -3.98 -13.93
CA GLY A 49 -14.18 -5.38 -13.54
C GLY A 49 -12.96 -6.29 -13.76
N LYS A 50 -12.04 -5.93 -14.67
CA LYS A 50 -10.77 -6.66 -14.83
C LYS A 50 -9.85 -6.42 -13.63
N LEU A 51 -9.90 -5.24 -13.01
CA LEU A 51 -9.14 -4.96 -11.78
C LEU A 51 -9.62 -5.86 -10.63
N ASP A 52 -10.94 -6.07 -10.51
CA ASP A 52 -11.53 -6.95 -9.50
C ASP A 52 -11.11 -8.42 -9.70
N LEU A 53 -11.21 -8.90 -10.95
CA LEU A 53 -10.73 -10.24 -11.31
C LEU A 53 -9.22 -10.39 -11.08
N PHE A 54 -8.44 -9.34 -11.32
CA PHE A 54 -7.00 -9.34 -11.10
C PHE A 54 -6.62 -9.40 -9.61
N ALA A 55 -7.47 -8.83 -8.74
CA ALA A 55 -7.34 -8.92 -7.29
C ALA A 55 -7.65 -10.32 -6.73
N SER A 56 -8.32 -11.19 -7.51
CA SER A 56 -8.69 -12.54 -7.07
C SER A 56 -7.49 -13.32 -6.54
N GLY A 57 -7.64 -13.90 -5.36
CA GLY A 57 -6.60 -14.68 -4.68
C GLY A 57 -5.53 -13.86 -3.97
N THR A 58 -5.61 -12.53 -4.00
CA THR A 58 -4.86 -11.67 -3.07
C THR A 58 -5.66 -11.45 -1.80
N GLU A 59 -4.98 -11.24 -0.67
CA GLU A 59 -5.61 -11.04 0.63
C GLU A 59 -5.67 -9.56 1.02
N PHE A 60 -4.72 -8.75 0.54
CA PHE A 60 -4.58 -7.35 0.92
C PHE A 60 -4.53 -6.43 -0.30
N LEU A 61 -5.05 -5.22 -0.13
CA LEU A 61 -4.84 -4.13 -1.08
C LEU A 61 -3.71 -3.25 -0.56
N LEU A 62 -2.73 -2.98 -1.40
CA LEU A 62 -1.52 -2.23 -1.08
C LEU A 62 -1.46 -0.96 -1.94
N GLY A 63 -0.97 0.15 -1.38
CA GLY A 63 -0.67 1.36 -2.14
C GLY A 63 0.19 2.34 -1.33
N HIS A 64 0.44 3.51 -1.93
CA HIS A 64 1.12 4.62 -1.26
C HIS A 64 0.18 5.82 -1.24
N ASN A 65 -0.43 6.10 -0.08
CA ASN A 65 -1.60 6.99 0.08
C ASN A 65 -2.95 6.38 -0.36
N LEU A 66 -3.02 5.05 -0.48
CA LEU A 66 -4.21 4.27 -0.83
C LEU A 66 -5.44 4.66 -0.01
N LEU A 67 -5.29 4.78 1.31
CA LEU A 67 -6.41 4.94 2.24
C LEU A 67 -7.15 6.27 2.03
N LEU A 68 -6.40 7.33 1.73
CA LEU A 68 -6.93 8.69 1.59
C LEU A 68 -7.11 9.13 0.13
N PHE A 69 -6.53 8.40 -0.81
CA PHE A 69 -6.54 8.76 -2.22
C PHE A 69 -7.18 7.68 -3.09
N ASP A 70 -6.48 6.60 -3.41
CA ASP A 70 -6.88 5.68 -4.48
C ASP A 70 -8.23 5.01 -4.20
N ARG A 71 -8.39 4.53 -2.96
CA ARG A 71 -9.61 3.86 -2.51
C ARG A 71 -10.84 4.74 -2.67
N ALA A 72 -10.75 6.02 -2.29
CA ALA A 72 -11.86 6.96 -2.38
C ALA A 72 -12.30 7.19 -3.84
N HIS A 73 -11.36 7.24 -4.78
CA HIS A 73 -11.67 7.41 -6.20
C HIS A 73 -12.28 6.14 -6.81
N LEU A 74 -11.76 4.96 -6.47
CA LEU A 74 -12.35 3.69 -6.91
C LEU A 74 -13.77 3.54 -6.39
N GLN A 75 -13.99 3.81 -5.10
CA GLN A 75 -15.31 3.73 -4.48
C GLN A 75 -16.31 4.71 -5.10
N ALA A 76 -15.86 5.88 -5.54
CA ALA A 76 -16.73 6.86 -6.21
C ALA A 76 -17.23 6.41 -7.59
N ILE A 77 -16.47 5.59 -8.32
CA ILE A 77 -16.85 5.14 -9.67
C ILE A 77 -17.42 3.72 -9.72
N ALA A 78 -17.05 2.87 -8.76
CA ALA A 78 -17.42 1.46 -8.70
C ALA A 78 -17.44 0.99 -7.23
N PRO A 79 -18.45 1.38 -6.44
CA PRO A 79 -18.51 1.09 -5.00
C PRO A 79 -18.67 -0.41 -4.66
N ASN A 80 -19.07 -1.22 -5.65
CA ASN A 80 -19.38 -2.65 -5.46
C ASN A 80 -18.21 -3.58 -5.83
N LEU A 81 -17.00 -3.05 -6.09
CA LEU A 81 -15.84 -3.89 -6.35
C LEU A 81 -15.49 -4.72 -5.11
N GLU A 82 -15.30 -6.02 -5.29
CA GLU A 82 -14.93 -6.94 -4.22
C GLU A 82 -13.56 -6.58 -3.60
N LEU A 83 -12.63 -6.08 -4.42
CA LEU A 83 -11.31 -5.62 -3.99
C LEU A 83 -11.38 -4.48 -2.96
N LEU A 84 -12.48 -3.71 -2.92
CA LEU A 84 -12.69 -2.68 -1.89
C LEU A 84 -13.01 -3.29 -0.53
N GLN A 85 -13.32 -4.58 -0.43
CA GLN A 85 -13.48 -5.27 0.85
C GLN A 85 -12.16 -5.80 1.40
N HIS A 86 -11.09 -5.84 0.60
CA HIS A 86 -9.79 -6.30 1.06
C HIS A 86 -9.24 -5.34 2.13
N PRO A 87 -8.69 -5.86 3.24
CA PRO A 87 -7.94 -5.06 4.18
C PRO A 87 -6.81 -4.30 3.47
N CYS A 88 -6.72 -3.00 3.75
CA CYS A 88 -5.74 -2.14 3.10
C CYS A 88 -4.46 -2.03 3.92
N ILE A 89 -3.33 -1.95 3.22
CA ILE A 89 -2.02 -1.56 3.76
C ILE A 89 -1.56 -0.33 2.98
N ASP A 90 -1.15 0.68 3.72
CA ASP A 90 -0.69 1.93 3.14
C ASP A 90 0.75 2.18 3.55
N THR A 91 1.65 2.10 2.57
CA THR A 91 3.08 2.29 2.81
C THR A 91 3.41 3.70 3.30
N LEU A 92 2.58 4.71 2.97
CA LEU A 92 2.77 6.08 3.48
C LEU A 92 2.59 6.14 5.00
N TRP A 93 1.70 5.32 5.56
CA TRP A 93 1.47 5.26 7.01
C TRP A 93 2.54 4.46 7.74
N LEU A 94 3.11 3.43 7.10
CA LEU A 94 4.22 2.64 7.66
C LEU A 94 5.56 3.39 7.63
N ASN A 95 5.76 4.28 6.65
CA ASN A 95 6.99 5.02 6.43
C ASN A 95 7.60 5.71 7.67
N PRO A 96 6.85 6.51 8.46
CA PRO A 96 7.42 7.16 9.65
C PRO A 96 7.84 6.16 10.74
N LEU A 97 7.25 4.96 10.76
CA LEU A 97 7.58 3.92 11.73
C LEU A 97 8.81 3.12 11.28
N ALA A 98 8.88 2.75 10.01
CA ALA A 98 9.99 1.98 9.44
C ALA A 98 11.27 2.82 9.32
N PHE A 99 11.14 4.12 9.01
CA PHE A 99 12.26 4.99 8.64
C PHE A 99 12.25 6.31 9.42
N PRO A 100 12.36 6.31 10.76
CA PRO A 100 12.16 7.51 11.59
C PRO A 100 13.16 8.65 11.30
N LYS A 101 14.37 8.32 10.84
CA LYS A 101 15.41 9.31 10.47
C LYS A 101 15.18 9.95 9.10
N ASN A 102 14.47 9.26 8.21
CA ASN A 102 14.11 9.74 6.89
C ASN A 102 12.76 9.12 6.49
N PRO A 103 11.65 9.62 7.05
CA PRO A 103 10.32 9.03 6.87
C PRO A 103 9.85 9.14 5.41
N TYR A 104 10.50 10.00 4.63
CA TYR A 104 10.44 10.02 3.18
C TYR A 104 11.42 8.98 2.59
N HIS A 105 11.37 7.74 3.08
CA HIS A 105 12.08 6.66 2.43
C HIS A 105 11.56 6.55 1.01
N LYS A 106 12.50 6.36 0.10
CA LYS A 106 12.37 6.72 -1.28
C LYS A 106 11.27 5.92 -2.00
N LEU A 107 10.05 6.45 -2.00
CA LEU A 107 9.45 6.87 -3.28
C LEU A 107 10.02 8.24 -3.68
N VAL A 108 11.31 8.47 -3.43
CA VAL A 108 12.12 9.41 -4.20
C VAL A 108 12.26 8.71 -5.55
N LYS A 109 11.18 8.70 -6.31
CA LYS A 109 11.08 9.67 -7.37
C LYS A 109 12.44 10.36 -7.56
N HIS A 110 13.16 9.95 -8.58
CA HIS A 110 13.88 10.91 -9.40
C HIS A 110 12.90 11.96 -10.00
N TYR A 111 11.87 12.41 -9.27
CA TYR A 111 11.21 13.68 -9.50
C TYR A 111 12.13 14.71 -8.88
N GLN A 112 13.16 14.96 -9.67
CA GLN A 112 13.59 16.31 -9.97
C GLN A 112 12.42 17.27 -9.77
N ASP A 113 12.66 18.26 -8.91
CA ASP A 113 11.94 19.51 -8.76
C ASP A 113 10.65 19.65 -9.62
N PRO A 114 9.47 19.83 -9.02
CA PRO A 114 8.22 20.09 -9.74
C PRO A 114 8.31 21.27 -10.73
N SER A 115 9.31 22.15 -10.59
CA SER A 115 9.61 23.23 -11.53
C SER A 115 10.41 22.82 -12.78
N ILE A 116 10.96 21.59 -12.83
CA ILE A 116 11.81 21.07 -13.92
C ILE A 116 11.06 20.09 -14.84
N LEU A 117 9.93 19.50 -14.40
CA LEU A 117 9.19 18.48 -15.15
C LEU A 117 7.95 19.01 -15.87
N GLY A 118 8.17 19.89 -16.84
CA GLY A 118 7.28 19.89 -17.99
C GLY A 118 7.46 18.55 -18.73
N ASP A 119 6.48 17.64 -18.60
CA ASP A 119 6.25 16.50 -19.51
C ASP A 119 6.86 15.10 -19.20
N GLN A 120 7.27 14.79 -17.95
CA GLN A 120 7.41 13.36 -17.58
C GLN A 120 6.10 12.81 -17.02
N ARG A 121 5.47 11.97 -17.85
CA ARG A 121 4.17 11.33 -17.61
C ARG A 121 4.26 10.39 -16.40
N ASN A 122 3.40 10.58 -15.40
CA ASN A 122 3.25 9.66 -14.28
C ASN A 122 2.92 8.24 -14.79
N ASN A 123 3.48 7.19 -14.20
CA ASN A 123 3.25 5.81 -14.63
C ASN A 123 2.76 4.96 -13.45
N PRO A 124 1.44 4.82 -13.26
CA PRO A 124 0.90 4.14 -12.09
C PRO A 124 1.24 2.64 -12.03
N GLU A 125 1.54 1.98 -13.16
CA GLU A 125 2.00 0.59 -13.12
C GLU A 125 3.37 0.49 -12.43
N GLN A 126 4.28 1.39 -12.79
CA GLN A 126 5.60 1.48 -12.18
C GLN A 126 5.50 1.90 -10.71
N ASP A 127 4.61 2.84 -10.38
CA ASP A 127 4.37 3.27 -9.00
C ASP A 127 3.80 2.12 -8.13
N ALA A 128 2.92 1.28 -8.68
CA ALA A 128 2.42 0.08 -8.00
C ALA A 128 3.54 -0.96 -7.74
N GLN A 129 4.45 -1.16 -8.70
CA GLN A 129 5.64 -2.02 -8.51
C GLN A 129 6.58 -1.46 -7.43
N LEU A 130 6.87 -0.15 -7.49
CA LEU A 130 7.71 0.52 -6.50
C LEU A 130 7.11 0.43 -5.10
N THR A 131 5.80 0.51 -4.97
CA THR A 131 5.11 0.35 -3.68
C THR A 131 5.33 -1.03 -3.07
N VAL A 132 5.36 -2.11 -3.86
CA VAL A 132 5.72 -3.46 -3.37
C VAL A 132 7.17 -3.47 -2.88
N GLN A 133 8.10 -2.83 -3.61
CA GLN A 133 9.49 -2.72 -3.16
C GLN A 133 9.59 -1.96 -1.83
N VAL A 134 8.84 -0.85 -1.68
CA VAL A 134 8.78 -0.10 -0.41
C VAL A 134 8.26 -0.98 0.72
N LEU A 135 7.22 -1.77 0.50
CA LEU A 135 6.71 -2.69 1.53
C LEU A 135 7.77 -3.74 1.91
N CYS A 136 8.53 -4.27 0.94
CA CYS A 136 9.64 -5.18 1.22
C CYS A 136 10.73 -4.51 2.08
N ASP A 137 11.10 -3.27 1.76
CA ASP A 137 12.09 -2.51 2.51
C ASP A 137 11.60 -2.20 3.94
N GLN A 138 10.32 -1.83 4.09
CA GLN A 138 9.68 -1.62 5.38
C GLN A 138 9.66 -2.90 6.21
N GLN A 139 9.29 -4.04 5.61
CA GLN A 139 9.34 -5.34 6.27
C GLN A 139 10.75 -5.62 6.81
N GLN A 140 11.78 -5.40 5.99
CA GLN A 140 13.18 -5.61 6.41
C GLN A 140 13.60 -4.66 7.53
N ALA A 141 13.25 -3.37 7.45
CA ALA A 141 13.56 -2.38 8.48
C ALA A 141 12.90 -2.74 9.82
N PHE A 142 11.66 -3.19 9.80
CA PHE A 142 10.99 -3.67 11.01
C PHE A 142 11.63 -4.94 11.57
N GLN A 143 12.03 -5.89 10.71
CA GLN A 143 12.62 -7.16 11.15
C GLN A 143 14.06 -7.02 11.65
N ASN A 144 14.85 -6.11 11.09
CA ASN A 144 16.30 -6.04 11.32
C ASN A 144 16.71 -4.84 12.18
N ASP A 145 16.03 -3.70 12.05
CA ASP A 145 16.50 -2.42 12.60
C ASP A 145 15.62 -1.89 13.74
N THR A 146 14.46 -2.51 14.01
CA THR A 146 13.50 -2.05 15.02
C THR A 146 13.56 -2.93 16.27
N GLU A 147 13.70 -2.31 17.43
CA GLU A 147 13.69 -3.01 18.73
C GLU A 147 12.33 -3.69 19.00
N LYS A 148 12.35 -4.87 19.63
CA LYS A 148 11.14 -5.66 19.91
C LYS A 148 10.07 -4.87 20.66
N ASP A 149 10.43 -4.15 21.71
CA ASP A 149 9.49 -3.32 22.49
C ASP A 149 8.80 -2.27 21.61
N LEU A 150 9.54 -1.71 20.66
CA LEU A 150 9.00 -0.69 19.76
C LEU A 150 8.06 -1.31 18.71
N LEU A 151 8.36 -2.51 18.21
CA LEU A 151 7.43 -3.29 17.38
C LEU A 151 6.13 -3.65 18.13
N ASP A 152 6.21 -3.97 19.42
CA ASP A 152 5.03 -4.22 20.26
C ASP A 152 4.15 -2.95 20.34
N ILE A 153 4.77 -1.78 20.54
CA ILE A 153 4.06 -0.50 20.56
C ILE A 153 3.46 -0.17 19.19
N PHE A 154 4.23 -0.29 18.10
CA PHE A 154 3.75 -0.01 16.75
C PHE A 154 2.56 -0.88 16.39
N HIS A 155 2.66 -2.20 16.59
CA HIS A 155 1.55 -3.11 16.36
C HIS A 155 0.31 -2.71 17.18
N GLY A 156 0.49 -2.43 18.49
CA GLY A 156 -0.61 -2.00 19.35
C GLY A 156 -1.32 -0.74 18.84
N LEU A 157 -0.56 0.25 18.38
CA LEU A 157 -1.08 1.53 17.89
C LEU A 157 -1.74 1.40 16.51
N THR A 158 -1.09 0.77 15.54
CA THR A 158 -1.58 0.72 14.15
C THR A 158 -2.74 -0.24 13.97
N ALA A 159 -2.89 -1.23 14.85
CA ALA A 159 -4.03 -2.14 14.82
C ALA A 159 -5.26 -1.60 15.58
N SER A 160 -5.18 -0.44 16.25
CA SER A 160 -6.27 0.10 17.07
C SER A 160 -7.27 0.88 16.21
N GLY A 161 -8.44 0.30 15.92
CA GLY A 161 -9.55 1.03 15.30
C GLY A 161 -10.22 0.27 14.15
N THR A 162 -11.09 0.95 13.43
CA THR A 162 -11.75 0.41 12.23
C THR A 162 -10.83 0.55 11.02
N GLY A 163 -10.79 -0.46 10.16
CA GLY A 163 -10.00 -0.42 8.92
C GLY A 163 -8.50 -0.69 9.10
N THR A 164 -8.09 -1.19 10.27
CA THR A 164 -6.68 -1.45 10.60
C THR A 164 -6.24 -2.90 10.36
N THR A 165 -7.14 -3.78 9.92
CA THR A 165 -6.91 -5.22 9.75
C THR A 165 -5.69 -5.54 8.87
N GLY A 166 -5.40 -4.71 7.85
CA GLY A 166 -4.20 -4.90 7.03
C GLY A 166 -2.91 -4.64 7.80
N PHE A 167 -2.87 -3.59 8.64
CA PHE A 167 -1.73 -3.29 9.50
C PHE A 167 -1.54 -4.33 10.61
N ASP A 168 -2.63 -4.82 11.20
CA ASP A 168 -2.63 -5.90 12.19
C ASP A 168 -1.96 -7.15 11.61
N ALA A 169 -2.46 -7.66 10.47
CA ALA A 169 -1.88 -8.80 9.78
C ALA A 169 -0.40 -8.59 9.37
N PHE A 170 -0.04 -7.38 8.94
CA PHE A 170 1.35 -7.06 8.60
C PHE A 170 2.27 -7.15 9.81
N PHE A 171 1.88 -6.57 10.95
CA PHE A 171 2.70 -6.63 12.15
C PHE A 171 2.71 -8.02 12.80
N GLU A 172 1.62 -8.78 12.73
CA GLU A 172 1.62 -10.21 13.11
C GLU A 172 2.66 -10.99 12.30
N PHE A 173 2.71 -10.76 10.99
CA PHE A 173 3.68 -11.39 10.10
C PHE A 173 5.12 -10.98 10.42
N VAL A 174 5.37 -9.67 10.55
CA VAL A 174 6.71 -9.12 10.86
C VAL A 174 7.23 -9.66 12.17
N ARG A 175 6.37 -9.74 13.20
CA ARG A 175 6.75 -10.15 14.55
C ARG A 175 6.69 -11.64 14.80
N LYS A 176 5.94 -12.38 13.98
CA LYS A 176 5.59 -13.79 14.19
C LYS A 176 4.90 -14.03 15.53
N ASP A 177 4.06 -13.08 15.92
CA ASP A 177 3.33 -13.10 17.19
C ASP A 177 2.03 -12.33 17.05
N THR A 178 1.02 -12.73 17.81
CA THR A 178 -0.28 -12.05 17.84
C THR A 178 -0.16 -10.65 18.44
N ARG A 179 -1.20 -9.86 18.25
CA ARG A 179 -1.28 -8.51 18.80
C ARG A 179 -1.03 -8.45 20.32
N PRO A 180 -0.21 -7.51 20.83
CA PRO A 180 0.04 -7.39 22.26
C PRO A 180 -1.23 -6.96 22.98
N SER A 181 -1.43 -7.50 24.18
CA SER A 181 -2.44 -6.99 25.09
C SER A 181 -2.14 -5.52 25.49
N VAL A 182 -3.19 -4.75 25.79
CA VAL A 182 -3.06 -3.36 26.27
C VAL A 182 -2.32 -3.30 27.62
N GLU A 183 -2.30 -4.39 28.40
CA GLU A 183 -1.58 -4.48 29.67
C GLU A 183 -0.06 -4.64 29.49
N SER A 184 0.38 -5.33 28.44
CA SER A 184 1.81 -5.53 28.14
C SER A 184 2.52 -4.31 27.56
N THR A 185 1.78 -3.31 27.08
CA THR A 185 2.35 -2.07 26.47
C THR A 185 2.52 -0.92 27.47
N ARG A 186 2.08 -1.09 28.73
CA ARG A 186 2.34 -0.14 29.81
C ARG A 186 3.72 -0.42 30.41
N ARG A 187 4.73 0.37 30.06
CA ARG A 187 6.00 0.37 30.79
C ARG A 187 5.74 0.76 32.25
N LYS A 188 6.33 -0.01 33.18
CA LYS A 188 6.61 0.45 34.54
C LYS A 188 7.71 1.50 34.52
#